data_AF-A0A2D9L812-F1
#
_entry.id   AF-A0A2D9L812-F1
#
_cell.length_a   1.000
_cell.length_b   1.000
_cell.length_c   1.000
_cell.angle_alpha   90.00
_cell.angle_beta   90.00
_cell.angle_gamma   90.00
#
_symmetry.space_group_name_H-M   'P 1'
#
loop_
_entity.id
_entity.type
_entity.pdbx_description
1 polymer ?
#
loop_
_entity_poly.entity_id
_entity_poly.type
_entity_poly.pdbx_seq_one_letter_code
_entity_poly.pdbx_strand_id
1 'polypeptide(L)'
;MPNGQDRLPALDALRGIAALGVVLFHYLPYYDKLYGHSFSTPDTLGFGRYGVHLFFILSGFVIFMTLERTRSASWFGLARAFRLLPALWAGIILTWIAVQLMGPADRMVSPGSALLNITLLHEYLGHPHVDGAYWSLVIEATFYVWIALLFYGLGSWQRMRPVLWAWTLASYAAVIWWKAIPD
;
A
#
# COMPACT_ATOMS: atom_id res chain seq x y z
N MET A 1 12.70 14.99 27.81
CA MET A 1 11.57 14.70 26.90
C MET A 1 12.12 14.76 25.49
N PRO A 2 11.94 13.75 24.61
CA PRO A 2 12.51 13.80 23.28
C PRO A 2 11.83 14.92 22.48
N ASN A 3 12.61 15.86 21.94
CA ASN A 3 12.15 16.96 21.09
C ASN A 3 11.34 16.43 19.89
N GLY A 4 10.04 16.72 19.85
CA GLY A 4 9.10 16.32 18.80
C GLY A 4 9.27 17.07 17.48
N GLN A 5 10.49 17.29 17.01
CA GLN A 5 10.77 18.20 15.89
C GLN A 5 10.53 17.63 14.48
N ASP A 6 9.96 16.43 14.30
CA ASP A 6 9.79 15.87 12.95
C ASP A 6 8.53 15.00 12.76
N ARG A 7 7.46 15.26 13.53
CA ARG A 7 6.13 14.75 13.14
C ARG A 7 5.44 15.85 12.37
N LEU A 8 4.91 15.52 11.20
CA LEU A 8 4.13 16.44 10.36
C LEU A 8 2.65 16.06 10.53
N PRO A 9 1.93 16.65 11.51
CA PRO A 9 0.59 16.19 11.87
C PRO A 9 -0.41 16.36 10.72
N ALA A 10 -0.18 17.37 9.87
CA ALA A 10 -0.98 17.60 8.66
C ALA A 10 -0.91 16.40 7.69
N LEU A 11 0.26 15.76 7.55
CA LEU A 11 0.40 14.57 6.69
C LEU A 11 -0.31 13.35 7.29
N ASP A 12 -0.24 13.19 8.61
CA ASP A 12 -0.95 12.13 9.32
C ASP A 12 -2.48 12.33 9.21
N ALA A 13 -2.96 13.57 9.34
CA ALA A 13 -4.38 13.91 9.15
C ALA A 13 -4.84 13.63 7.70
N LEU A 14 -4.04 14.02 6.71
CA LEU A 14 -4.33 13.78 5.31
C LEU A 14 -4.41 12.28 4.98
N ARG A 15 -3.53 11.47 5.58
CA ARG A 15 -3.60 10.00 5.50
C ARG A 15 -4.88 9.46 6.12
N GLY A 16 -5.31 9.99 7.27
CA GLY A 16 -6.57 9.61 7.90
C GLY A 16 -7.78 9.87 7.00
N ILE A 17 -7.83 11.05 6.38
CA ILE A 17 -8.89 11.41 5.42
C ILE A 17 -8.87 10.47 4.21
N ALA A 18 -7.68 10.19 3.66
CA ALA A 18 -7.52 9.26 2.55
C ALA A 18 -7.97 7.83 2.91
N ALA A 19 -7.59 7.31 4.08
CA ALA A 19 -8.01 6.00 4.55
C ALA A 19 -9.53 5.90 4.66
N LEU A 20 -10.16 6.92 5.26
CA LEU A 20 -11.62 6.96 5.39
C LEU A 20 -12.29 7.00 4.01
N GLY A 21 -11.80 7.84 3.09
CA GLY A 21 -12.31 7.89 1.73
C GLY A 21 -12.21 6.54 1.00
N VAL A 22 -11.09 5.83 1.13
CA VAL A 22 -10.89 4.49 0.54
C VAL A 22 -11.86 3.46 1.12
N VAL A 23 -12.03 3.44 2.44
CA VAL A 23 -12.98 2.54 3.12
C VAL A 23 -14.40 2.82 2.63
N LEU A 24 -14.83 4.09 2.67
CA LEU A 24 -16.18 4.44 2.25
C LEU A 24 -16.43 4.08 0.77
N PHE A 25 -15.45 4.31 -0.10
CA PHE A 25 -15.52 3.95 -1.52
C PHE A 25 -15.67 2.43 -1.76
N HIS A 26 -15.01 1.58 -0.97
CA HIS A 26 -15.11 0.12 -1.15
C HIS A 26 -16.38 -0.46 -0.54
N TYR A 27 -16.83 0.03 0.62
CA TYR A 27 -17.89 -0.63 1.37
C TYR A 27 -19.29 -0.11 1.05
N LEU A 28 -19.50 1.19 0.85
CA LEU A 28 -20.85 1.73 0.63
C LEU A 28 -21.49 1.26 -0.70
N PRO A 29 -20.82 1.34 -1.86
CA PRO A 29 -21.40 0.87 -3.12
C PRO A 29 -21.59 -0.65 -3.15
N TYR A 30 -20.67 -1.39 -2.52
CA TYR A 30 -20.75 -2.86 -2.50
C TYR A 30 -21.83 -3.37 -1.55
N TYR A 31 -22.09 -2.67 -0.45
CA TYR A 31 -23.18 -2.95 0.47
C TYR A 31 -24.54 -2.82 -0.23
N ASP A 32 -24.74 -1.73 -0.98
CA ASP A 32 -25.98 -1.51 -1.76
C ASP A 32 -26.21 -2.64 -2.77
N LYS A 33 -25.15 -3.02 -3.50
CA LYS A 33 -25.19 -4.11 -4.49
C LYS A 33 -25.47 -5.49 -3.88
N LEU A 34 -24.96 -5.77 -2.68
CA LEU A 34 -25.06 -7.09 -2.05
C LEU A 34 -26.34 -7.28 -1.23
N TYR A 35 -26.87 -6.20 -0.63
CA TYR A 35 -28.00 -6.25 0.30
C TYR A 35 -29.24 -5.47 -0.18
N GLY A 36 -29.21 -4.87 -1.37
CA GLY A 36 -30.38 -4.34 -2.08
C GLY A 36 -31.11 -3.23 -1.32
N HIS A 37 -30.40 -2.16 -0.96
CA HIS A 37 -31.00 -1.00 -0.30
C HIS A 37 -31.32 0.11 -1.32
N SER A 38 -32.05 1.14 -0.89
CA SER A 38 -32.42 2.30 -1.74
C SER A 38 -31.42 3.46 -1.60
N PHE A 39 -30.23 3.20 -1.05
CA PHE A 39 -29.28 4.25 -0.71
C PHE A 39 -28.40 4.58 -1.93
N SER A 40 -28.74 5.65 -2.64
CA SER A 40 -27.87 6.18 -3.69
C SER A 40 -26.58 6.72 -3.08
N THR A 41 -25.47 6.03 -3.28
CA THR A 41 -24.14 6.51 -2.89
C THR A 41 -23.81 7.80 -3.65
N PRO A 42 -23.42 8.90 -2.97
CA PRO A 42 -22.99 10.11 -3.64
C PRO A 42 -21.85 9.86 -4.64
N ASP A 43 -21.91 10.48 -5.83
CA ASP A 43 -20.84 10.36 -6.85
C ASP A 43 -19.47 10.78 -6.33
N THR A 44 -19.44 11.67 -5.32
CA THR A 44 -18.22 12.13 -4.67
C THR A 44 -17.46 11.02 -3.94
N LEU A 45 -18.10 9.90 -3.59
CA LEU A 45 -17.41 8.71 -3.08
C LEU A 45 -16.42 8.13 -4.08
N GLY A 46 -16.65 8.34 -5.38
CA GLY A 46 -15.73 7.93 -6.44
C GLY A 46 -14.33 8.51 -6.28
N PHE A 47 -14.18 9.66 -5.59
CA PHE A 47 -12.86 10.21 -5.29
C PHE A 47 -12.05 9.37 -4.29
N GLY A 48 -12.70 8.52 -3.50
CA GLY A 48 -12.05 7.64 -2.52
C GLY A 48 -11.02 6.69 -3.15
N ARG A 49 -11.18 6.31 -4.43
CA ARG A 49 -10.20 5.52 -5.17
C ARG A 49 -8.82 6.18 -5.25
N TYR A 50 -8.77 7.50 -5.28
CA TYR A 50 -7.53 8.27 -5.36
C TYR A 50 -6.79 8.35 -4.01
N GLY A 51 -7.43 7.93 -2.91
CA GLY A 51 -6.78 7.87 -1.61
C GLY A 51 -5.54 6.99 -1.63
N VAL A 52 -5.56 5.87 -2.36
CA VAL A 52 -4.40 4.98 -2.55
C VAL A 52 -3.24 5.71 -3.27
N HIS A 53 -3.53 6.50 -4.30
CA HIS A 53 -2.50 7.30 -4.98
C HIS A 53 -1.89 8.35 -4.04
N LEU A 54 -2.72 8.97 -3.20
CA LEU A 54 -2.24 9.91 -2.20
C LEU A 54 -1.34 9.22 -1.18
N PHE A 55 -1.67 8.01 -0.73
CA PHE A 55 -0.78 7.22 0.14
C PHE A 55 0.59 7.00 -0.50
N PHE A 56 0.66 6.63 -1.79
CA PHE A 56 1.94 6.44 -2.47
C PHE A 56 2.76 7.73 -2.60
N ILE A 57 2.13 8.85 -2.94
CA ILE A 57 2.80 10.16 -3.02
C ILE A 57 3.37 10.54 -1.64
N LEU A 58 2.57 10.40 -0.58
CA LEU A 58 2.98 10.71 0.78
C LEU A 58 4.05 9.74 1.30
N SER A 59 3.98 8.46 0.93
CA SER A 59 5.01 7.48 1.26
C SER A 59 6.33 7.84 0.59
N GLY A 60 6.31 8.23 -0.69
CA GLY A 60 7.50 8.73 -1.39
C GLY A 60 8.15 9.92 -0.67
N PHE A 61 7.36 10.92 -0.26
CA PHE A 61 7.89 12.07 0.47
C PHE A 61 8.49 11.69 1.84
N VAL A 62 7.72 10.96 2.67
CA VAL A 62 8.12 10.65 4.05
C VAL A 62 9.24 9.60 4.12
N ILE A 63 9.39 8.74 3.10
CA ILE A 63 10.43 7.72 3.12
C ILE A 63 11.83 8.32 3.01
N PHE A 64 12.03 9.38 2.23
CA PHE A 64 13.32 10.06 2.13
C PHE A 64 13.74 10.66 3.48
N MET A 65 12.80 11.32 4.18
CA MET A 65 13.05 11.81 5.55
C MET A 65 13.41 10.67 6.51
N THR A 66 12.85 9.47 6.31
CA THR A 66 13.21 8.29 7.12
C THR A 66 14.62 7.81 6.79
N LEU A 67 14.96 7.69 5.51
CA LEU A 67 16.25 7.20 5.01
C LEU A 67 17.41 8.05 5.52
N GLU A 68 17.27 9.37 5.47
CA GLU A 68 18.29 10.32 5.99
C GLU A 68 18.55 10.16 7.50
N ARG A 69 17.56 9.68 8.25
CA ARG A 69 17.64 9.50 9.71
C ARG A 69 18.05 8.09 10.13
N THR A 70 18.05 7.13 9.20
CA THR A 70 18.36 5.73 9.49
C THR A 70 19.78 5.39 9.10
N ARG A 71 20.54 4.84 10.05
CA ARG A 71 21.99 4.61 9.92
C ARG A 71 22.38 3.55 8.89
N SER A 72 21.50 2.58 8.62
CA SER A 72 21.77 1.48 7.68
C SER A 72 20.48 0.95 7.06
N ALA A 73 20.62 0.26 5.92
CA ALA A 73 19.53 -0.42 5.23
C ALA A 73 18.80 -1.44 6.13
N SER A 74 19.53 -2.16 7.00
CA SER A 74 18.94 -3.11 7.93
C SER A 74 18.05 -2.43 8.98
N TRP A 75 18.50 -1.32 9.57
CA TRP A 75 17.70 -0.54 10.51
C TRP A 75 16.47 0.08 9.85
N PHE A 76 16.61 0.57 8.63
CA PHE A 76 15.50 1.07 7.82
C PHE A 76 14.46 -0.03 7.58
N GLY A 77 14.89 -1.19 7.08
CA GLY A 77 14.00 -2.32 6.79
C GLY A 77 13.27 -2.81 8.03
N LEU A 78 13.98 -2.94 9.15
CA LEU A 78 13.39 -3.36 10.42
C LEU A 78 12.34 -2.36 10.93
N ALA A 79 12.63 -1.06 10.87
CA ALA A 79 11.69 -0.01 11.28
C ALA A 79 10.42 -0.01 10.42
N ARG A 80 10.52 -0.30 9.12
CA ARG A 80 9.37 -0.43 8.23
C ARG A 80 8.60 -1.73 8.47
N ALA A 81 9.30 -2.84 8.69
CA ALA A 81 8.70 -4.13 9.00
C ALA A 81 7.85 -4.07 10.28
N PHE A 82 8.36 -3.50 11.37
CA PHE A 82 7.58 -3.34 12.61
C PHE A 82 6.40 -2.37 12.48
N ARG A 83 6.43 -1.45 11.52
CA ARG A 83 5.30 -0.57 11.24
C ARG A 83 4.19 -1.28 10.45
N LEU A 84 4.56 -2.17 9.52
CA LEU A 84 3.65 -2.76 8.54
C LEU A 84 3.17 -4.16 8.96
N LEU A 85 4.09 -5.06 9.34
CA LEU A 85 3.80 -6.48 9.54
C LEU A 85 2.80 -6.76 10.68
N PRO A 86 2.85 -6.08 11.85
CA PRO A 86 1.88 -6.38 12.91
C PRO A 86 0.43 -6.14 12.49
N ALA A 87 0.18 -5.03 11.78
CA ALA A 87 -1.15 -4.71 11.27
C ALA A 87 -1.56 -5.66 10.14
N LEU A 88 -0.63 -6.00 9.23
CA LEU A 88 -0.86 -7.00 8.18
C LEU A 88 -1.26 -8.35 8.75
N TRP A 89 -0.53 -8.86 9.74
CA TRP A 89 -0.80 -10.18 10.32
C TRP A 89 -2.14 -10.21 11.04
N ALA A 90 -2.46 -9.16 11.82
CA ALA A 90 -3.76 -9.03 12.46
C ALA A 90 -4.89 -8.98 11.42
N GLY A 91 -4.71 -8.19 10.34
CA GLY A 91 -5.66 -8.11 9.23
C GLY A 91 -5.85 -9.44 8.51
N ILE A 92 -4.77 -10.16 8.19
CA ILE A 92 -4.84 -11.49 7.55
C ILE A 92 -5.64 -12.44 8.42
N ILE A 93 -5.30 -12.55 9.72
CA ILE A 93 -5.99 -13.47 10.63
C ILE A 93 -7.48 -13.13 10.69
N LEU A 94 -7.81 -11.84 10.89
CA LEU A 94 -9.19 -11.39 11.01
C LEU A 94 -9.98 -11.64 9.71
N THR A 95 -9.49 -11.16 8.57
CA THR A 95 -10.18 -11.29 7.28
C THR A 95 -10.28 -12.73 6.85
N TRP A 96 -9.20 -13.52 7.00
CA TRP A 96 -9.22 -14.93 6.63
C TRP A 96 -10.25 -15.71 7.46
N ILE A 97 -10.25 -15.58 8.78
CA ILE A 97 -11.25 -16.26 9.63
C ILE A 97 -12.66 -15.80 9.28
N ALA A 98 -12.89 -14.49 9.14
CA ALA A 98 -14.21 -13.96 8.83
C ALA A 98 -14.75 -14.49 7.48
N VAL A 99 -13.92 -14.52 6.45
CA VAL A 99 -14.30 -15.03 5.13
C VAL A 99 -14.50 -16.55 5.14
N GLN A 100 -13.67 -17.30 5.88
CA GLN A 100 -13.84 -18.75 5.97
C GLN A 100 -15.12 -19.17 6.71
N LEU A 101 -15.61 -18.36 7.66
CA LEU A 101 -16.81 -18.66 8.44
C LEU A 101 -18.10 -18.10 7.81
N MET A 102 -18.03 -16.92 7.19
CA MET A 102 -19.21 -16.15 6.77
C MET A 102 -19.12 -15.59 5.35
N GLY A 103 -17.95 -15.71 4.71
CA GLY A 103 -17.70 -15.14 3.40
C GLY A 103 -18.23 -16.01 2.26
N PRO A 104 -18.35 -15.43 1.06
CA PRO A 104 -18.77 -16.17 -0.11
C PRO A 104 -17.64 -17.10 -0.60
N ALA A 105 -18.02 -18.26 -1.17
CA ALA A 105 -17.09 -19.34 -1.50
C ALA A 105 -16.01 -18.94 -2.52
N ASP A 106 -16.31 -17.99 -3.40
CA ASP A 106 -15.40 -17.43 -4.41
C ASP A 106 -14.29 -16.54 -3.83
N ARG A 107 -14.40 -16.14 -2.55
CA ARG A 107 -13.39 -15.35 -1.84
C ARG A 107 -12.58 -16.14 -0.82
N MET A 108 -12.85 -17.43 -0.68
CA MET A 108 -12.12 -18.29 0.24
C MET A 108 -10.68 -18.47 -0.23
N VAL A 109 -9.74 -18.41 0.70
CA VAL A 109 -8.31 -18.56 0.43
C VAL A 109 -7.79 -19.77 1.20
N SER A 110 -7.02 -20.63 0.54
CA SER A 110 -6.46 -21.82 1.19
C SER A 110 -5.51 -21.43 2.33
N PRO A 111 -5.37 -22.24 3.40
CA PRO A 111 -4.43 -21.96 4.49
C PRO A 111 -3.00 -21.71 4.01
N GLY A 112 -2.53 -22.46 3.01
CA GLY A 112 -1.20 -22.26 2.41
C GLY A 112 -1.05 -20.90 1.74
N SER A 113 -2.06 -20.45 1.00
CA SER A 113 -2.03 -19.12 0.36
C SER A 113 -2.15 -18.00 1.40
N ALA A 114 -2.92 -18.20 2.46
CA ALA A 114 -3.01 -17.26 3.58
C ALA A 114 -1.66 -17.12 4.32
N LEU A 115 -0.93 -18.21 4.51
CA LEU A 115 0.44 -18.18 5.05
C LEU A 115 1.42 -17.44 4.13
N LEU A 116 1.30 -17.60 2.80
CA LEU A 116 2.12 -16.81 1.87
C LEU A 116 1.82 -15.31 1.96
N ASN A 117 0.56 -14.93 2.20
CA ASN A 117 0.18 -13.51 2.36
C ASN A 117 0.92 -12.84 3.54
N ILE A 118 1.28 -13.57 4.59
CA ILE A 118 2.06 -13.07 5.74
C ILE A 118 3.43 -12.50 5.29
N THR A 119 3.96 -13.01 4.17
CA THR A 119 5.28 -12.65 3.63
C THR A 119 5.23 -11.53 2.60
N LEU A 120 4.05 -11.14 2.11
CA LEU A 120 3.84 -10.26 0.96
C LEU A 120 4.42 -10.78 -0.38
N LEU A 121 4.81 -12.06 -0.44
CA LEU A 121 5.33 -12.68 -1.67
C LEU A 121 4.25 -13.37 -2.50
N HIS A 122 3.03 -13.51 -1.99
CA HIS A 122 1.94 -14.25 -2.62
C HIS A 122 1.62 -13.73 -4.03
N GLU A 123 1.61 -12.41 -4.23
CA GLU A 123 1.33 -11.79 -5.53
C GLU A 123 2.39 -12.16 -6.58
N TYR A 124 3.67 -12.14 -6.20
CA TYR A 124 4.77 -12.55 -7.08
C TYR A 124 4.78 -14.04 -7.40
N LEU A 125 4.17 -14.86 -6.54
CA LEU A 125 4.03 -16.29 -6.71
C LEU A 125 2.70 -16.69 -7.37
N GLY A 126 1.86 -15.71 -7.77
CA GLY A 126 0.58 -15.95 -8.41
C GLY A 126 -0.51 -16.50 -7.49
N HIS A 127 -0.38 -16.32 -6.18
CA HIS A 127 -1.37 -16.72 -5.18
C HIS A 127 -2.39 -15.60 -4.92
N PRO A 128 -3.65 -15.94 -4.60
CA PRO A 128 -4.69 -14.95 -4.32
C PRO A 128 -4.40 -14.17 -3.05
N HIS A 129 -4.92 -12.93 -3.01
CA HIS A 129 -4.89 -12.10 -1.82
C HIS A 129 -5.95 -12.57 -0.82
N VAL A 130 -5.61 -12.60 0.47
CA VAL A 130 -6.60 -12.80 1.55
C VAL A 130 -7.61 -11.64 1.58
N ASP A 131 -7.13 -10.42 1.31
CA ASP A 131 -7.96 -9.25 1.11
C ASP A 131 -7.50 -8.53 -0.16
N GLY A 132 -8.45 -8.16 -1.02
CA GLY A 132 -8.16 -7.45 -2.27
C GLY A 132 -7.33 -6.18 -2.05
N ALA A 133 -7.48 -5.47 -0.91
CA ALA A 133 -6.72 -4.26 -0.62
C ALA A 133 -5.20 -4.50 -0.43
N TYR A 134 -4.76 -5.74 -0.20
CA TYR A 134 -3.36 -6.07 0.10
C TYR A 134 -2.40 -5.89 -1.07
N TRP A 135 -2.87 -5.78 -2.33
CA TRP A 135 -2.01 -5.44 -3.46
C TRP A 135 -1.20 -4.16 -3.20
N SER A 136 -1.82 -3.17 -2.54
CA SER A 136 -1.15 -1.89 -2.25
C SER A 136 0.01 -2.04 -1.26
N LEU A 137 -0.08 -2.99 -0.32
CA LEU A 137 0.97 -3.29 0.65
C LEU A 137 2.15 -4.01 0.02
N VAL A 138 1.90 -4.90 -0.95
CA VAL A 138 2.95 -5.54 -1.73
C VAL A 138 3.75 -4.48 -2.49
N ILE A 139 3.06 -3.57 -3.17
CA ILE A 139 3.70 -2.44 -3.87
C ILE A 139 4.48 -1.55 -2.90
N GLU A 140 3.94 -1.24 -1.72
CA GLU A 140 4.62 -0.44 -0.70
C GLU A 140 5.89 -1.11 -0.18
N ALA A 141 5.84 -2.41 0.13
CA ALA A 141 7.01 -3.17 0.59
C ALA A 141 8.09 -3.26 -0.51
N THR A 142 7.69 -3.50 -1.75
CA THR A 142 8.61 -3.52 -2.89
C THR A 142 9.24 -2.16 -3.14
N PHE A 143 8.48 -1.07 -3.01
CA PHE A 143 9.01 0.28 -3.04
C PHE A 143 10.07 0.51 -1.95
N TYR A 144 9.85 0.02 -0.73
CA TYR A 144 10.85 0.12 0.36
C TYR A 144 12.16 -0.58 0.02
N VAL A 145 12.10 -1.76 -0.61
CA VAL A 145 13.30 -2.49 -1.04
C VAL A 145 14.05 -1.68 -2.10
N TRP A 146 13.37 -1.24 -3.16
CA TRP A 146 14.00 -0.47 -4.23
C TRP A 146 14.64 0.83 -3.74
N ILE A 147 13.93 1.59 -2.91
CA ILE A 147 14.45 2.87 -2.43
C ILE A 147 15.62 2.68 -1.47
N ALA A 148 15.61 1.62 -0.65
CA ALA A 148 16.75 1.28 0.20
C ALA A 148 17.99 0.91 -0.64
N LEU A 149 17.81 0.09 -1.69
CA LEU A 149 18.89 -0.27 -2.61
C LEU A 149 19.48 0.96 -3.30
N LEU A 150 18.62 1.86 -3.78
CA LEU A 150 19.08 3.10 -4.43
C LEU A 150 19.80 4.03 -3.44
N PHE A 151 19.21 4.29 -2.27
CA PHE A 151 19.75 5.23 -1.30
C PHE A 151 21.07 4.76 -0.71
N TYR A 152 21.10 3.53 -0.18
CA TYR A 152 22.30 2.98 0.46
C TYR A 152 23.33 2.45 -0.54
N GLY A 153 22.93 2.10 -1.78
CA GLY A 153 23.84 1.65 -2.84
C GLY A 153 24.54 2.80 -3.56
N LEU A 154 23.85 3.91 -3.84
CA LEU A 154 24.46 5.06 -4.53
C LEU A 154 25.06 6.09 -3.57
N GLY A 155 24.52 6.19 -2.35
CA GLY A 155 25.06 6.98 -1.23
C GLY A 155 25.15 8.50 -1.46
N SER A 156 24.65 9.02 -2.58
CA SER A 156 24.74 10.43 -2.93
C SER A 156 23.55 10.90 -3.77
N TRP A 157 22.99 12.05 -3.38
CA TRP A 157 21.84 12.66 -4.05
C TRP A 157 22.13 12.94 -5.54
N GLN A 158 23.36 13.35 -5.87
CA GLN A 158 23.78 13.65 -7.24
C GLN A 158 23.73 12.41 -8.15
N ARG A 159 24.00 11.21 -7.61
CA ARG A 159 23.88 9.94 -8.36
C ARG A 159 22.45 9.43 -8.39
N MET A 160 21.67 9.68 -7.34
CA MET A 160 20.27 9.22 -7.26
C MET A 160 19.34 10.00 -8.19
N ARG A 161 19.49 11.34 -8.26
CA ARG A 161 18.63 12.20 -9.10
C ARG A 161 18.47 11.72 -10.54
N PRO A 162 19.54 11.43 -11.32
CA PRO A 162 19.38 10.98 -12.70
C PRO A 162 18.67 9.63 -12.77
N VAL A 163 18.91 8.71 -11.81
CA VAL A 163 18.23 7.41 -11.76
C VAL A 163 16.73 7.58 -11.48
N LEU A 164 16.35 8.47 -10.55
CA LEU A 164 14.94 8.77 -10.25
C LEU A 164 14.23 9.42 -11.45
N TRP A 165 14.90 10.33 -12.15
CA TRP A 165 14.37 10.92 -13.39
C TRP A 165 14.22 9.87 -14.49
N ALA A 166 15.24 9.04 -14.71
CA ALA A 166 15.18 7.96 -15.68
C ALA A 166 14.06 6.97 -15.35
N TRP A 167 13.90 6.59 -14.08
CA TRP A 167 12.79 5.75 -13.65
C TRP A 167 11.44 6.44 -13.93
N THR A 168 11.27 7.71 -13.54
CA THR A 168 10.01 8.44 -13.78
C THR A 168 9.66 8.51 -15.26
N LEU A 169 10.64 8.84 -16.12
CA LEU A 169 10.46 8.91 -17.57
C LEU A 169 10.17 7.53 -18.16
N ALA A 170 10.86 6.48 -17.70
CA ALA A 170 10.63 5.11 -18.15
C ALA A 170 9.23 4.62 -17.73
N SER A 171 8.80 4.89 -16.50
CA SER A 171 7.45 4.57 -16.02
C SER A 171 6.37 5.32 -16.82
N TYR A 172 6.58 6.62 -17.07
CA TYR A 172 5.64 7.42 -17.86
C TYR A 172 5.55 6.94 -19.31
N ALA A 173 6.70 6.65 -19.93
CA ALA A 173 6.76 6.06 -21.25
C ALA A 173 6.05 4.70 -21.24
N ALA A 174 6.37 3.80 -20.29
CA ALA A 174 5.72 2.51 -20.17
C ALA A 174 4.20 2.65 -20.10
N VAL A 175 3.66 3.59 -19.32
CA VAL A 175 2.20 3.86 -19.26
C VAL A 175 1.63 4.31 -20.60
N ILE A 176 2.32 5.16 -21.37
CA ILE A 176 1.86 5.61 -22.69
C ILE A 176 1.90 4.47 -23.72
N TRP A 177 2.96 3.67 -23.71
CA TRP A 177 3.22 2.63 -24.71
C TRP A 177 2.51 1.32 -24.39
N TRP A 178 2.19 1.07 -23.12
CA TRP A 178 1.41 -0.07 -22.67
C TRP A 178 -0.08 0.18 -22.96
N LYS A 179 -0.46 -0.02 -24.22
CA LYS A 179 -1.81 0.19 -24.78
C LYS A 179 -2.92 -0.75 -24.27
N ALA A 180 -2.72 -1.45 -23.17
CA ALA A 180 -3.77 -2.28 -22.57
C ALA A 180 -3.56 -2.37 -21.06
N ILE A 181 -4.18 -1.45 -20.31
CA ILE A 181 -4.68 -1.83 -18.99
C ILE A 181 -5.94 -2.64 -19.34
N PRO A 182 -5.93 -3.98 -19.21
CA PRO A 182 -7.17 -4.73 -19.32
C PRO A 182 -8.09 -4.19 -18.21
N ASP A 183 -9.34 -3.89 -18.57
CA ASP A 183 -10.38 -3.50 -17.61
C ASP A 183 -10.53 -4.52 -16.46
#